data_AF-A0A5S9QYW8-F1
#
_entry.id   AF-A0A5S9QYW8-F1
#
_cell.length_a   1.000
_cell.length_b   1.000
_cell.length_c   1.000
_cell.angle_alpha   90.00
_cell.angle_beta   90.00
_cell.angle_gamma   90.00
#
_symmetry.space_group_name_H-M   'P 1'
#
loop_
_entity.id
_entity.type
_entity.pdbx_description
1 polymer ?
#
loop_
_entity_poly.entity_id
_entity_poly.type
_entity_poly.pdbx_seq_one_letter_code
_entity_poly.pdbx_strand_id
1 'polypeptide(L)'
;MESQPPPQVPQQPSSPHGVPSPSHRLHSPSGVAWATICGMLIAGGIVLALNYWKWGQKWFAAAAVVGGLLTTVILGRLAWVVPAGVPPVVFLVPQVMFGYFAARWLQGRRFDAHRAAGGTRVSPGIDALIGLGITTLLVGVSLVMLFVSGLNPKALVDFQDSVDFGQGQQVYYAQGATRDDAQRFGEVLVNAGYFDNSGPAEVLIAGRGRDRAFSFVDAGGAWDDPANVEYMRDLAEYIAPDIGGPPVTVVLLDENLDEQIRCILADNWHCSP
;
A
#
# COMPACT_ATOMS: atom_id res chain seq x y z
N MET A 1 36.43 -36.68 -74.39
CA MET A 1 36.25 -35.84 -73.19
C MET A 1 34.78 -35.86 -72.86
N GLU A 2 34.39 -36.74 -71.95
CA GLU A 2 33.01 -36.85 -71.47
C GLU A 2 32.78 -35.72 -70.47
N SER A 3 31.79 -34.86 -70.76
CA SER A 3 31.42 -33.74 -69.90
C SER A 3 30.84 -34.25 -68.59
N GLN A 4 31.49 -33.96 -67.47
CA GLN A 4 30.96 -34.23 -66.14
C GLN A 4 29.59 -33.54 -65.96
N PRO A 5 28.55 -34.26 -65.48
CA PRO A 5 27.29 -33.63 -65.13
C PRO A 5 27.48 -32.66 -63.94
N PRO A 6 26.69 -31.57 -63.88
CA PRO A 6 26.82 -30.57 -62.84
C PRO A 6 26.58 -31.20 -61.44
N PRO A 7 27.26 -30.69 -60.40
CA PRO A 7 27.07 -31.18 -59.04
C PRO A 7 25.61 -30.99 -58.60
N GLN A 8 24.99 -32.09 -58.18
CA GLN A 8 23.66 -32.07 -57.57
C GLN A 8 23.75 -31.28 -56.27
N VAL A 9 23.09 -30.11 -56.24
CA VAL A 9 22.85 -29.37 -55.00
C VAL A 9 22.08 -30.28 -54.06
N PRO A 10 22.52 -30.51 -52.81
CA PRO A 10 21.77 -31.29 -51.84
C PRO A 10 20.36 -30.70 -51.72
N GLN A 11 19.35 -31.47 -52.14
CA GLN A 11 17.96 -31.10 -51.90
C GLN A 11 17.77 -31.05 -50.38
N GLN A 12 17.64 -29.82 -49.87
CA GLN A 12 17.22 -29.56 -48.51
C GLN A 12 15.90 -30.32 -48.30
N PRO A 13 15.80 -31.21 -47.28
CA PRO A 13 14.61 -32.02 -47.09
C PRO A 13 13.39 -31.11 -47.05
N SER A 14 12.48 -31.31 -48.00
CA SER A 14 11.22 -30.58 -48.08
C SER A 14 10.50 -30.75 -46.75
N SER A 15 10.28 -29.64 -46.06
CA SER A 15 9.42 -29.57 -44.88
C SER A 15 8.12 -30.32 -45.22
N PRO A 16 7.65 -31.26 -44.38
CA PRO A 16 6.45 -32.01 -44.69
C PRO A 16 5.29 -31.04 -44.87
N HIS A 17 4.84 -30.89 -46.11
CA HIS A 17 3.64 -30.15 -46.44
C HIS A 17 2.44 -30.82 -45.74
N GLY A 18 1.70 -30.06 -44.94
CA GLY A 18 0.31 -30.40 -44.63
C GLY A 18 -0.12 -30.48 -43.17
N VAL A 19 0.70 -30.13 -42.17
CA VAL A 19 0.15 -29.93 -40.82
C VAL A 19 -0.42 -28.51 -40.75
N PRO A 20 -1.76 -28.34 -40.65
CA PRO A 20 -2.34 -27.01 -40.54
C PRO A 20 -1.84 -26.34 -39.26
N SER A 21 -1.30 -25.13 -39.41
CA SER A 21 -0.85 -24.34 -38.25
C SER A 21 -2.00 -24.16 -37.26
N PRO A 22 -1.76 -24.29 -35.95
CA PRO A 22 -2.79 -24.04 -34.95
C PRO A 22 -3.43 -22.66 -35.14
N SER A 23 -4.75 -22.62 -35.23
CA SER A 23 -5.51 -21.38 -35.50
C SER A 23 -5.51 -20.38 -34.34
N HIS A 24 -5.10 -20.79 -33.14
CA HIS A 24 -5.15 -19.98 -31.94
C HIS A 24 -3.77 -19.50 -31.48
N ARG A 25 -3.74 -18.31 -30.87
CA ARG A 25 -2.54 -17.73 -30.24
C ARG A 25 -2.43 -18.17 -28.79
N LEU A 26 -1.23 -18.55 -28.35
CA LEU A 26 -0.96 -18.88 -26.94
C LEU A 26 -0.19 -17.75 -26.25
N HIS A 27 -0.45 -17.57 -24.95
CA HIS A 27 0.29 -16.65 -24.10
C HIS A 27 1.62 -17.30 -23.68
N SER A 28 2.73 -16.55 -23.73
CA SER A 28 4.06 -17.09 -23.42
C SER A 28 4.36 -17.01 -21.91
N PRO A 29 5.34 -17.78 -21.39
CA PRO A 29 5.80 -17.63 -20.00
C PRO A 29 6.23 -16.21 -19.65
N SER A 30 6.87 -15.50 -20.58
CA SER A 30 7.18 -14.08 -20.42
C SER A 30 5.93 -13.20 -20.37
N GLY A 31 4.88 -13.55 -21.10
CA GLY A 31 3.57 -12.88 -21.02
C GLY A 31 2.94 -13.02 -19.64
N VAL A 32 2.96 -14.23 -19.07
CA VAL A 32 2.51 -14.48 -17.69
C VAL A 32 3.30 -13.64 -16.68
N ALA A 33 4.61 -13.50 -16.87
CA ALA A 33 5.45 -12.64 -16.02
C ALA A 33 5.01 -11.16 -16.10
N TRP A 34 4.78 -10.63 -17.31
CA TRP A 34 4.29 -9.26 -17.49
C TRP A 34 2.90 -9.02 -16.89
N ALA A 35 1.99 -9.98 -17.05
CA ALA A 35 0.70 -9.93 -16.37
C ALA A 35 0.85 -9.92 -14.84
N THR A 36 1.81 -10.69 -14.31
CA THR A 36 2.10 -10.74 -12.87
C THR A 36 2.66 -9.42 -12.35
N ILE A 37 3.56 -8.77 -13.10
CA ILE A 37 4.09 -7.44 -12.76
C ILE A 37 2.94 -6.43 -12.65
N CYS A 38 2.03 -6.44 -13.61
CA CYS A 38 0.99 -5.41 -13.71
C CYS A 38 -0.27 -5.71 -12.90
N GLY A 39 -0.51 -6.96 -12.50
CA GLY A 39 -1.77 -7.44 -11.94
C GLY A 39 -1.65 -8.47 -10.83
N MET A 40 -0.47 -8.61 -10.22
CA MET A 40 -0.13 -9.62 -9.22
C MET A 40 -0.30 -11.06 -9.73
N LEU A 41 -0.10 -12.06 -8.86
CA LEU A 41 -0.17 -13.48 -9.23
C LEU A 41 -1.55 -13.93 -9.73
N ILE A 42 -2.63 -13.26 -9.33
CA ILE A 42 -3.96 -13.51 -9.90
C ILE A 42 -4.02 -13.22 -11.40
N ALA A 43 -3.41 -12.13 -11.89
CA ALA A 43 -3.35 -11.86 -13.32
C ALA A 43 -2.49 -12.87 -14.07
N GLY A 44 -1.36 -13.29 -13.48
CA GLY A 44 -0.56 -14.39 -14.01
C GLY A 44 -1.36 -15.70 -14.12
N GLY A 45 -2.14 -16.02 -13.09
CA GLY A 45 -3.06 -17.17 -13.06
C GLY A 45 -4.16 -17.09 -14.13
N ILE A 46 -4.72 -15.91 -14.39
CA ILE A 46 -5.71 -15.68 -15.46
C ILE A 46 -5.08 -15.91 -16.84
N VAL A 47 -3.88 -15.38 -17.10
CA VAL A 47 -3.19 -15.60 -18.39
C VAL A 47 -2.86 -17.08 -18.60
N LEU A 48 -2.44 -17.79 -17.55
CA LEU A 48 -2.29 -19.26 -17.60
C LEU A 48 -3.61 -19.95 -17.91
N ALA A 49 -4.71 -19.53 -17.28
CA ALA A 49 -6.03 -20.10 -17.48
C ALA A 49 -6.52 -19.96 -18.93
N LEU A 50 -6.23 -18.83 -19.60
CA LEU A 50 -6.59 -18.62 -21.00
C LEU A 50 -5.95 -19.66 -21.94
N ASN A 51 -4.71 -20.07 -21.66
CA ASN A 51 -4.07 -21.15 -22.42
C ASN A 51 -4.74 -22.52 -22.16
N TYR A 52 -5.02 -22.84 -20.90
CA TYR A 52 -5.73 -24.09 -20.57
C TYR A 52 -7.12 -24.14 -21.19
N TRP A 53 -7.83 -23.01 -21.23
CA TRP A 53 -9.13 -22.91 -21.87
C TRP A 53 -9.06 -23.16 -23.38
N LYS A 54 -8.05 -22.61 -24.06
CA LYS A 54 -7.77 -22.88 -25.49
C LYS A 54 -7.45 -24.36 -25.76
N TRP A 55 -6.92 -25.09 -24.78
CA TRP A 55 -6.70 -26.53 -24.85
C TRP A 55 -7.90 -27.38 -24.39
N GLY A 56 -9.06 -26.77 -24.14
CA GLY A 56 -10.26 -27.47 -23.66
C GLY A 56 -10.18 -27.95 -22.21
N GLN A 57 -9.14 -27.57 -21.47
CA GLN A 57 -8.83 -28.03 -20.12
C GLN A 57 -9.42 -27.09 -19.05
N LYS A 58 -10.75 -27.06 -18.98
CA LYS A 58 -11.50 -26.13 -18.10
C LYS A 58 -11.14 -26.25 -16.61
N TRP A 59 -10.93 -27.46 -16.11
CA TRP A 59 -10.53 -27.68 -14.71
C TRP A 59 -9.17 -27.06 -14.39
N PHE A 60 -8.18 -27.26 -15.24
CA PHE A 60 -6.85 -26.66 -15.08
C PHE A 60 -6.88 -25.14 -15.25
N ALA A 61 -7.78 -24.62 -16.10
CA ALA A 61 -8.01 -23.19 -16.20
C ALA A 61 -8.55 -22.61 -14.88
N ALA A 62 -9.57 -23.24 -14.29
CA ALA A 62 -10.11 -22.82 -12.99
C ALA A 62 -9.03 -22.92 -11.88
N ALA A 63 -8.29 -24.03 -11.84
CA ALA A 63 -7.20 -24.22 -10.87
C ALA A 63 -6.12 -23.14 -10.99
N ALA A 64 -5.77 -22.69 -12.19
CA ALA A 64 -4.80 -21.61 -12.39
C ALA A 64 -5.27 -20.26 -11.83
N VAL A 65 -6.56 -19.91 -12.03
CA VAL A 65 -7.15 -18.69 -11.46
C VAL A 65 -7.20 -18.77 -9.93
N VAL A 66 -7.72 -19.88 -9.39
CA VAL A 66 -7.82 -20.09 -7.95
C VAL A 66 -6.44 -20.08 -7.29
N GLY A 67 -5.45 -20.76 -7.89
CA GLY A 67 -4.07 -20.75 -7.39
C GLY A 67 -3.45 -19.35 -7.40
N GLY A 68 -3.69 -18.58 -8.46
CA GLY A 68 -3.26 -17.18 -8.53
C GLY A 68 -3.87 -16.31 -7.43
N LEU A 69 -5.19 -16.41 -7.24
CA LEU A 69 -5.91 -15.70 -6.17
C LEU A 69 -5.40 -16.07 -4.77
N LEU A 70 -5.30 -17.37 -4.47
CA LEU A 70 -4.81 -17.85 -3.17
C LEU A 70 -3.39 -17.35 -2.89
N THR A 71 -2.51 -17.41 -3.89
CA THR A 71 -1.13 -16.94 -3.71
C THR A 71 -1.08 -15.43 -3.50
N THR A 72 -1.91 -14.64 -4.20
CA THR A 72 -2.05 -13.20 -3.94
C THR A 72 -2.51 -12.93 -2.51
N VAL A 73 -3.50 -13.67 -1.99
CA VAL A 73 -3.97 -13.53 -0.60
C VAL A 73 -2.86 -13.87 0.40
N ILE A 74 -2.11 -14.95 0.17
CA ILE A 74 -0.98 -15.35 1.02
C ILE A 74 0.10 -14.27 1.04
N LEU A 75 0.50 -13.74 -0.13
CA LEU A 75 1.49 -12.67 -0.21
C LEU A 75 1.01 -11.37 0.44
N GLY A 76 -0.26 -11.01 0.26
CA GLY A 76 -0.86 -9.87 0.94
C GLY A 76 -0.84 -10.03 2.46
N ARG A 77 -1.16 -11.24 2.95
CA ARG A 77 -1.09 -11.54 4.38
C ARG A 77 0.34 -11.50 4.92
N LEU A 78 1.30 -11.99 4.15
CA LEU A 78 2.72 -11.92 4.53
C LEU A 78 3.19 -10.46 4.57
N ALA A 79 2.84 -9.66 3.57
CA ALA A 79 3.18 -8.24 3.52
C ALA A 79 2.64 -7.47 4.73
N TRP A 80 1.47 -7.84 5.25
CA TRP A 80 0.90 -7.26 6.46
C TRP A 80 1.71 -7.54 7.74
N VAL A 81 2.39 -8.69 7.83
CA VAL A 81 3.11 -9.13 9.04
C VAL A 81 4.59 -8.72 8.98
N VAL A 82 5.08 -8.31 7.80
CA VAL A 82 6.48 -7.97 7.60
C VAL A 82 6.80 -6.57 8.14
N PRO A 83 7.92 -6.37 8.85
CA PRO A 83 8.30 -5.06 9.41
C PRO A 83 8.44 -3.97 8.33
N ALA A 84 8.12 -2.72 8.70
CA ALA A 84 8.14 -1.56 7.79
C ALA A 84 9.51 -1.30 7.13
N GLY A 85 10.62 -1.76 7.75
CA GLY A 85 11.97 -1.62 7.20
C GLY A 85 12.29 -2.55 6.03
N VAL A 86 11.43 -3.53 5.71
CA VAL A 86 11.67 -4.45 4.60
C VAL A 86 11.25 -3.80 3.27
N PRO A 87 12.17 -3.67 2.29
CA PRO A 87 11.84 -3.05 1.01
C PRO A 87 10.76 -3.83 0.23
N PRO A 88 9.77 -3.15 -0.39
CA PRO A 88 8.71 -3.80 -1.16
C PRO A 88 9.19 -4.69 -2.32
N VAL A 89 10.40 -4.41 -2.85
CA VAL A 89 11.02 -5.19 -3.92
C VAL A 89 11.23 -6.67 -3.54
N VAL A 90 11.33 -6.97 -2.25
CA VAL A 90 11.44 -8.35 -1.71
C VAL A 90 10.21 -9.18 -2.05
N PHE A 91 9.05 -8.57 -2.22
CA PHE A 91 7.85 -9.25 -2.67
C PHE A 91 7.73 -9.26 -4.20
N LEU A 92 8.18 -8.19 -4.86
CA LEU A 92 8.03 -8.01 -6.30
C LEU A 92 8.89 -8.95 -7.14
N VAL A 93 10.18 -9.11 -6.82
CA VAL A 93 11.05 -9.94 -7.67
C VAL A 93 10.69 -11.43 -7.57
N PRO A 94 10.52 -12.02 -6.37
CA PRO A 94 10.17 -13.42 -6.25
C PRO A 94 8.81 -13.75 -6.86
N GLN A 95 7.79 -12.88 -6.75
CA GLN A 95 6.48 -13.16 -7.35
C GLN A 95 6.55 -13.23 -8.88
N VAL A 96 7.34 -12.36 -9.52
CA VAL A 96 7.50 -12.34 -10.99
C VAL A 96 8.26 -13.57 -11.45
N MET A 97 9.34 -13.93 -10.74
CA MET A 97 10.07 -15.16 -11.00
C MET A 97 9.16 -16.37 -10.84
N PHE A 98 8.38 -16.44 -9.76
CA PHE A 98 7.42 -17.51 -9.53
C PHE A 98 6.41 -17.62 -10.67
N GLY A 99 5.81 -16.52 -11.11
CA GLY A 99 4.89 -16.51 -12.25
C GLY A 99 5.53 -17.04 -13.54
N TYR A 100 6.75 -16.61 -13.86
CA TYR A 100 7.50 -17.09 -15.01
C TYR A 100 7.80 -18.60 -14.93
N PHE A 101 8.36 -19.05 -13.80
CA PHE A 101 8.74 -20.45 -13.62
C PHE A 101 7.54 -21.37 -13.54
N ALA A 102 6.47 -20.97 -12.86
CA ALA A 102 5.21 -21.69 -12.85
C ALA A 102 4.67 -21.87 -14.28
N ALA A 103 4.69 -20.82 -15.10
CA ALA A 103 4.29 -20.92 -16.50
C ALA A 103 5.18 -21.86 -17.32
N ARG A 104 6.50 -21.77 -17.14
CA ARG A 104 7.46 -22.64 -17.84
C ARG A 104 7.28 -24.11 -17.44
N TRP A 105 7.07 -24.38 -16.16
CA TRP A 105 6.91 -25.72 -15.61
C TRP A 105 5.57 -26.34 -16.02
N LEU A 106 4.47 -25.59 -15.88
CA LEU A 106 3.11 -26.08 -16.13
C LEU A 106 2.76 -26.17 -17.63
N GLN A 107 3.19 -25.20 -18.43
CA GLN A 107 2.72 -25.03 -19.82
C GLN A 107 3.84 -25.05 -20.86
N GLY A 108 5.10 -24.93 -20.44
CA GLY A 108 6.22 -24.69 -21.34
C GLY A 108 6.39 -25.76 -22.42
N ARG A 109 6.31 -27.06 -22.09
CA ARG A 109 6.45 -28.13 -23.10
C ARG A 109 5.40 -28.04 -24.22
N ARG A 110 4.14 -27.74 -23.86
CA ARG A 110 3.05 -27.59 -24.83
C ARG A 110 3.17 -26.31 -25.63
N PHE A 111 3.61 -25.23 -24.99
CA PHE A 111 3.90 -23.97 -25.68
C PHE A 111 5.02 -24.15 -26.70
N ASP A 112 6.12 -24.82 -26.33
CA ASP A 112 7.24 -25.10 -27.22
C ASP A 112 6.80 -25.96 -28.42
N ALA A 113 6.00 -27.00 -28.18
CA ALA A 113 5.41 -27.82 -29.24
C ALA A 113 4.49 -27.01 -30.17
N HIS A 114 3.65 -26.12 -29.62
CA HIS A 114 2.81 -25.21 -30.40
C HIS A 114 3.64 -24.28 -31.29
N ARG A 115 4.75 -23.76 -30.77
CA ARG A 115 5.67 -22.91 -31.52
C ARG A 115 6.39 -23.69 -32.62
N ALA A 116 6.83 -24.92 -32.33
CA ALA A 116 7.46 -25.80 -33.31
C ALA A 116 6.50 -26.18 -34.46
N ALA A 117 5.21 -26.31 -34.16
CA ALA A 117 4.14 -26.53 -35.15
C ALA A 117 3.72 -25.26 -35.93
N GLY A 118 4.50 -24.17 -35.86
CA GLY A 118 4.19 -22.91 -36.56
C GLY A 118 3.12 -22.05 -35.88
N GLY A 119 2.70 -22.40 -34.67
CA GLY A 119 1.72 -21.65 -33.90
C GLY A 119 2.23 -20.28 -33.46
N THR A 120 1.34 -19.28 -33.46
CA THR A 120 1.66 -17.91 -33.07
C THR A 120 1.45 -17.67 -31.57
N ARG A 121 2.12 -16.63 -31.04
CA ARG A 121 1.99 -16.20 -29.64
C ARG A 121 1.28 -14.87 -29.51
N VAL A 122 0.64 -14.64 -28.37
CA VAL A 122 0.18 -13.31 -27.95
C VAL A 122 1.40 -12.45 -27.59
N SER A 123 1.34 -11.15 -27.84
CA SER A 123 2.42 -10.23 -27.47
C SER A 123 2.41 -9.97 -25.95
N PRO A 124 3.58 -9.86 -25.30
CA PRO A 124 3.62 -9.68 -23.85
C PRO A 124 2.97 -8.37 -23.37
N GLY A 125 2.90 -7.34 -24.22
CA GLY A 125 2.20 -6.09 -23.89
C GLY A 125 0.69 -6.28 -23.74
N ILE A 126 0.07 -7.21 -24.48
CA ILE A 126 -1.33 -7.56 -24.28
C ILE A 126 -1.52 -8.26 -22.93
N ASP A 127 -0.57 -9.08 -22.51
CA ASP A 127 -0.60 -9.74 -21.20
C ASP A 127 -0.43 -8.74 -20.05
N ALA A 128 0.44 -7.75 -20.23
CA ALA A 128 0.56 -6.62 -19.30
C ALA A 128 -0.76 -5.84 -19.17
N LEU A 129 -1.47 -5.60 -20.28
CA LEU A 129 -2.78 -4.94 -20.26
C LEU A 129 -3.84 -5.75 -19.51
N ILE A 130 -3.82 -7.08 -19.63
CA ILE A 130 -4.68 -7.95 -18.80
C ILE A 130 -4.35 -7.73 -17.32
N GLY A 131 -3.06 -7.70 -16.96
CA GLY A 131 -2.63 -7.41 -15.59
C GLY A 131 -3.10 -6.04 -15.08
N LEU A 132 -2.90 -4.99 -15.87
CA LEU A 132 -3.36 -3.65 -15.52
C LEU A 132 -4.88 -3.59 -15.33
N GLY A 133 -5.65 -4.24 -16.21
CA GLY A 133 -7.11 -4.31 -16.07
C GLY A 133 -7.56 -4.97 -14.77
N ILE A 134 -6.87 -6.02 -14.33
CA ILE A 134 -7.12 -6.66 -13.03
C ILE A 134 -6.76 -5.72 -11.87
N THR A 135 -5.62 -5.03 -11.94
CA THR A 135 -5.26 -4.03 -10.94
C THR A 135 -6.30 -2.92 -10.84
N THR A 136 -6.74 -2.37 -11.97
CA THR A 136 -7.78 -1.34 -12.00
C THR A 136 -9.08 -1.83 -11.36
N LEU A 137 -9.49 -3.08 -11.65
CA LEU A 137 -10.67 -3.68 -11.02
C LEU A 137 -10.51 -3.79 -9.51
N LEU A 138 -9.37 -4.30 -9.03
CA LEU A 138 -9.12 -4.46 -7.59
C LEU A 138 -9.08 -3.10 -6.87
N VAL A 139 -8.38 -2.11 -7.43
CA VAL A 139 -8.34 -0.75 -6.89
C VAL A 139 -9.74 -0.14 -6.86
N GLY A 140 -10.52 -0.28 -7.93
CA GLY A 140 -11.90 0.20 -7.99
C GLY A 140 -12.79 -0.43 -6.92
N VAL A 141 -12.72 -1.75 -6.73
CA VAL A 141 -13.45 -2.47 -5.68
C VAL A 141 -13.05 -1.99 -4.29
N SER A 142 -11.74 -1.82 -4.04
CA SER A 142 -11.24 -1.27 -2.77
C SER A 142 -11.75 0.14 -2.51
N LEU A 143 -11.76 1.01 -3.53
CA LEU A 143 -12.30 2.37 -3.41
C LEU A 143 -13.80 2.34 -3.09
N VAL A 144 -14.60 1.52 -3.77
CA VAL A 144 -16.04 1.36 -3.48
C VAL A 144 -16.26 0.86 -2.06
N MET A 145 -15.49 -0.14 -1.61
CA MET A 145 -15.55 -0.64 -0.23
C MET A 145 -15.24 0.46 0.80
N LEU A 146 -14.21 1.28 0.54
CA LEU A 146 -13.90 2.45 1.39
C LEU A 146 -15.08 3.41 1.46
N PHE A 147 -15.68 3.78 0.32
CA PHE A 147 -16.86 4.66 0.29
C PHE A 147 -18.07 4.07 1.04
N VAL A 148 -18.36 2.78 0.86
CA VAL A 148 -19.50 2.10 1.50
C VAL A 148 -19.28 1.92 3.02
N SER A 149 -18.04 1.74 3.46
CA SER A 149 -17.70 1.58 4.87
C SER A 149 -17.88 2.84 5.73
N GLY A 150 -18.14 4.00 5.12
CA GLY A 150 -18.25 5.27 5.83
C GLY A 150 -16.90 5.82 6.31
N LEU A 151 -15.78 5.18 5.93
CA LEU A 151 -14.44 5.71 6.16
C LEU A 151 -14.30 7.04 5.40
N ASN A 152 -14.13 8.12 6.14
CA ASN A 152 -13.90 9.43 5.56
C ASN A 152 -12.57 9.40 4.78
N PRO A 153 -12.54 9.68 3.46
CA PRO A 153 -11.31 9.61 2.68
C PRO A 153 -10.22 10.58 3.19
N LYS A 154 -10.59 11.60 3.98
CA LYS A 154 -9.64 12.44 4.71
C LYS A 154 -8.83 11.68 5.76
N ALA A 155 -9.40 10.65 6.39
CA ALA A 155 -8.69 9.82 7.36
C ALA A 155 -7.58 8.95 6.73
N LEU A 156 -7.60 8.74 5.40
CA LEU A 156 -6.52 8.07 4.66
C LEU A 156 -5.41 9.03 4.20
N VAL A 157 -5.68 10.34 4.21
CA VAL A 157 -4.80 11.39 3.69
C VAL A 157 -4.49 12.43 4.77
N ASP A 158 -4.71 12.08 6.04
CA ASP A 158 -4.33 12.93 7.17
C ASP A 158 -2.80 12.84 7.34
N PHE A 159 -2.09 13.46 6.40
CA PHE A 159 -0.86 14.14 6.76
C PHE A 159 -1.31 15.20 7.74
N GLN A 160 -1.15 14.89 9.02
CA GLN A 160 -1.59 15.71 10.14
C GLN A 160 -1.12 17.15 9.88
N ASP A 161 -2.04 18.04 9.51
CA ASP A 161 -1.66 19.40 9.17
C ASP A 161 -1.07 20.06 10.43
N SER A 162 0.10 20.67 10.30
CA SER A 162 0.82 21.27 11.42
C SER A 162 1.29 22.69 11.13
N VAL A 163 1.63 23.39 12.21
CA VAL A 163 2.39 24.63 12.18
C VAL A 163 3.74 24.35 12.83
N ASP A 164 4.81 24.58 12.07
CA ASP A 164 6.20 24.41 12.51
C ASP A 164 6.69 25.68 13.23
N PHE A 165 7.26 25.49 14.43
CA PHE A 165 7.86 26.52 15.27
C PHE A 165 9.41 26.43 15.31
N GLY A 166 10.00 25.51 14.56
CA GLY A 166 11.44 25.30 14.44
C GLY A 166 11.96 24.17 15.34
N GLN A 167 13.13 23.62 15.00
CA GLN A 167 13.82 22.57 15.79
C GLN A 167 12.99 21.32 16.11
N GLY A 168 12.02 20.97 15.25
CA GLY A 168 11.12 19.83 15.47
C GLY A 168 10.02 20.11 16.49
N GLN A 169 9.75 21.38 16.79
CA GLN A 169 8.65 21.82 17.63
C GLN A 169 7.46 22.17 16.74
N GLN A 170 6.35 21.45 16.91
CA GLN A 170 5.22 21.56 15.99
C GLN A 170 3.87 21.41 16.68
N VAL A 171 2.90 22.16 16.16
CA VAL A 171 1.51 22.12 16.60
C VAL A 171 0.66 21.52 15.50
N TYR A 172 0.17 20.31 15.73
CA TYR A 172 -0.81 19.64 14.88
C TYR A 172 -2.22 20.15 15.18
N TYR A 173 -3.08 20.22 14.17
CA TYR A 173 -4.49 20.60 14.37
C TYR A 173 -5.47 19.62 13.73
N ALA A 174 -6.51 19.27 14.48
CA ALA A 174 -7.50 18.27 14.06
C ALA A 174 -8.91 18.60 14.55
N GLN A 175 -9.89 17.78 14.12
CA GLN A 175 -11.26 17.76 14.66
C GLN A 175 -11.92 19.15 14.79
N GLY A 176 -11.75 19.99 13.77
CA GLY A 176 -12.38 21.31 13.70
C GLY A 176 -11.48 22.48 14.12
N ALA A 177 -10.33 22.23 14.77
CA ALA A 177 -9.32 23.26 14.96
C ALA A 177 -8.79 23.76 13.59
N THR A 178 -8.45 25.04 13.51
CA THR A 178 -7.94 25.68 12.30
C THR A 178 -6.43 25.93 12.40
N ARG A 179 -5.78 26.20 11.26
CA ARG A 179 -4.37 26.62 11.24
C ARG A 179 -4.10 27.86 12.11
N ASP A 180 -5.04 28.81 12.15
CA ASP A 180 -4.92 30.01 12.99
C ASP A 180 -5.06 29.70 14.49
N ASP A 181 -5.74 28.59 14.84
CA ASP A 181 -5.78 28.09 16.20
C ASP A 181 -4.44 27.44 16.58
N ALA A 182 -3.87 26.64 15.67
CA ALA A 182 -2.55 26.04 15.85
C ALA A 182 -1.43 27.09 15.99
N GLN A 183 -1.47 28.12 15.14
CA GLN A 183 -0.52 29.24 15.18
C GLN A 183 -0.59 29.97 16.52
N ARG A 184 -1.78 30.36 16.97
CA ARG A 184 -1.95 31.03 18.27
C ARG A 184 -1.53 30.14 19.43
N PHE A 185 -1.93 28.87 19.42
CA PHE A 185 -1.57 27.94 20.48
C PHE A 185 -0.05 27.75 20.58
N GLY A 186 0.65 27.59 19.46
CA GLY A 186 2.11 27.47 19.48
C GLY A 186 2.83 28.76 19.89
N GLU A 187 2.32 29.94 19.52
CA GLU A 187 2.86 31.22 20.02
C GLU A 187 2.76 31.32 21.55
N VAL A 188 1.65 30.84 22.12
CA VAL A 188 1.49 30.78 23.58
C VAL A 188 2.46 29.79 24.20
N LEU A 189 2.70 28.63 23.58
CA LEU A 189 3.68 27.65 24.05
C LEU A 189 5.12 28.17 24.02
N VAL A 190 5.47 28.99 23.01
CA VAL A 190 6.75 29.71 22.98
C VAL A 190 6.85 30.69 24.15
N ASN A 191 5.81 31.49 24.39
CA ASN A 191 5.79 32.46 25.50
C ASN A 191 5.81 31.80 26.89
N ALA A 192 5.19 30.62 27.02
CA ALA A 192 5.21 29.80 28.22
C ALA A 192 6.57 29.11 28.45
N GLY A 193 7.47 29.13 27.47
CA GLY A 193 8.75 28.45 27.53
C GLY A 193 8.68 26.93 27.33
N TYR A 194 7.54 26.40 26.84
CA TYR A 194 7.42 25.00 26.46
C TYR A 194 8.13 24.72 25.13
N PHE A 195 7.97 25.63 24.16
CA PHE A 195 8.77 25.64 22.93
C PHE A 195 10.00 26.51 23.13
N ASP A 196 11.07 25.90 23.65
CA ASP A 196 12.32 26.57 24.02
C ASP A 196 13.51 26.26 23.09
N ASN A 197 13.29 25.55 21.99
CA ASN A 197 14.32 25.02 21.08
C ASN A 197 15.32 24.03 21.73
N SER A 198 15.05 23.48 22.91
CA SER A 198 15.93 22.50 23.56
C SER A 198 15.85 21.10 22.93
N GLY A 199 14.74 20.80 22.24
CA GLY A 199 14.49 19.54 21.57
C GLY A 199 13.15 19.50 20.82
N PRO A 200 12.86 18.41 20.12
CA PRO A 200 11.58 18.22 19.44
C PRO A 200 10.45 18.16 20.46
N ALA A 201 9.31 18.76 20.11
CA ALA A 201 8.13 18.78 20.96
C ALA A 201 6.87 18.83 20.09
N GLU A 202 5.99 17.85 20.27
CA GLU A 202 4.79 17.72 19.45
C GLU A 202 3.55 17.86 20.31
N VAL A 203 2.65 18.73 19.86
CA VAL A 203 1.37 18.96 20.51
C VAL A 203 0.25 18.95 19.49
N LEU A 204 -0.94 18.53 19.91
CA LEU A 204 -2.15 18.54 19.11
C LEU A 204 -3.12 19.58 19.70
N ILE A 205 -3.82 20.33 18.85
CA ILE A 205 -5.03 21.07 19.22
C ILE A 205 -6.24 20.54 18.45
N ALA A 206 -7.33 20.29 19.17
CA ALA A 206 -8.57 19.73 18.65
C ALA A 206 -9.80 20.47 19.18
N GLY A 207 -10.91 20.38 18.44
CA GLY A 207 -12.19 20.95 18.84
C GLY A 207 -12.35 22.44 18.56
N ARG A 208 -13.52 22.99 18.92
CA ARG A 208 -13.89 24.41 18.74
C ARG A 208 -14.64 24.96 19.94
N GLY A 209 -14.43 26.24 20.22
CA GLY A 209 -15.15 26.93 21.28
C GLY A 209 -14.86 26.30 22.65
N ARG A 210 -15.91 25.82 23.32
CA ARG A 210 -15.81 25.21 24.66
C ARG A 210 -15.42 23.74 24.67
N ASP A 211 -15.42 23.06 23.52
CA ASP A 211 -15.06 21.64 23.40
C ASP A 211 -13.59 21.48 23.00
N ARG A 212 -12.73 22.42 23.41
CA ARG A 212 -11.35 22.48 22.96
C ARG A 212 -10.48 21.54 23.81
N ALA A 213 -9.67 20.77 23.11
CA ALA A 213 -8.70 19.88 23.69
C ALA A 213 -7.31 20.20 23.14
N PHE A 214 -6.29 20.07 23.98
CA PHE A 214 -4.93 19.98 23.50
C PHE A 214 -4.27 18.73 24.07
N SER A 215 -3.29 18.21 23.34
CA SER A 215 -2.67 16.94 23.67
C SER A 215 -1.17 17.01 23.53
N PHE A 216 -0.48 16.30 24.40
CA PHE A 216 0.97 16.12 24.36
C PHE A 216 1.25 14.70 23.87
N VAL A 217 2.11 14.57 22.87
CA VAL A 217 2.50 13.29 22.26
C VAL A 217 3.82 12.82 22.84
N ASP A 218 3.99 11.51 23.00
CA ASP A 218 5.27 10.87 23.36
C ASP A 218 5.84 11.27 24.73
N ALA A 219 5.00 11.69 25.67
CA ALA A 219 5.43 11.94 27.05
C ALA A 219 5.36 10.65 27.88
N GLY A 220 5.98 9.57 27.38
CA GLY A 220 6.01 8.26 28.03
C GLY A 220 6.55 8.34 29.46
N GLY A 221 5.71 8.01 30.44
CA GLY A 221 6.03 8.12 31.87
C GLY A 221 6.03 9.53 32.45
N ALA A 222 5.75 10.58 31.65
CA ALA A 222 5.70 11.94 32.15
C ALA A 222 4.62 12.13 33.22
N TRP A 223 3.51 11.40 33.12
CA TRP A 223 2.41 11.48 34.09
C TRP A 223 2.57 10.55 35.30
N ASP A 224 3.62 9.72 35.33
CA ASP A 224 3.97 8.95 36.52
C ASP A 224 4.65 9.82 37.59
N ASP A 225 5.17 10.98 37.19
CA ASP A 225 5.80 11.97 38.09
C ASP A 225 4.82 13.08 38.47
N PRO A 226 4.42 13.20 39.75
CA PRO A 226 3.55 14.27 40.22
C PRO A 226 4.04 15.69 39.88
N ALA A 227 5.36 15.92 39.80
CA ALA A 227 5.92 17.23 39.46
C ALA A 227 5.61 17.62 38.00
N ASN A 228 5.63 16.66 37.08
CA ASN A 228 5.28 16.88 35.69
C ASN A 228 3.77 17.09 35.53
N VAL A 229 2.94 16.36 36.28
CA VAL A 229 1.48 16.56 36.30
C VAL A 229 1.14 17.96 36.80
N GLU A 230 1.82 18.42 37.86
CA GLU A 230 1.68 19.79 38.38
C GLU A 230 2.14 20.84 37.36
N TYR A 231 3.29 20.65 36.71
CA TYR A 231 3.74 21.52 35.62
C TYR A 231 2.71 21.60 34.48
N MET A 232 2.15 20.46 34.06
CA MET A 232 1.14 20.43 32.99
C MET A 232 -0.16 21.11 33.39
N ARG A 233 -0.57 21.00 34.66
CA ARG A 233 -1.71 21.77 35.19
C ARG A 233 -1.42 23.27 35.13
N ASP A 234 -0.28 23.70 35.64
CA ASP A 234 0.08 25.12 35.69
C ASP A 234 0.22 25.70 34.27
N LEU A 235 0.77 24.92 33.34
CA LEU A 235 0.83 25.26 31.91
C LEU A 235 -0.58 25.35 31.30
N ALA A 236 -1.48 24.41 31.60
CA ALA A 236 -2.85 24.44 31.11
C ALA A 236 -3.62 25.66 31.62
N GLU A 237 -3.44 26.03 32.89
CA GLU A 237 -4.03 27.24 33.48
C GLU A 237 -3.51 28.51 32.83
N TYR A 238 -2.21 28.56 32.50
CA TYR A 238 -1.61 29.67 31.78
C TYR A 238 -2.16 29.82 30.36
N ILE A 239 -2.32 28.72 29.64
CA ILE A 239 -2.71 28.73 28.20
C ILE A 239 -4.21 28.92 28.01
N ALA A 240 -5.04 28.39 28.93
CA ALA A 240 -6.50 28.35 28.76
C ALA A 240 -7.14 29.66 28.28
N PRO A 241 -6.78 30.85 28.80
CA PRO A 241 -7.35 32.12 28.35
C PRO A 241 -7.16 32.40 26.84
N ASP A 242 -6.01 32.03 26.28
CA ASP A 242 -5.64 32.33 24.90
C ASP A 242 -6.27 31.35 23.89
N ILE A 243 -6.62 30.16 24.36
CA ILE A 243 -7.20 29.11 23.52
C ILE A 243 -8.71 28.95 23.71
N GLY A 244 -9.42 29.88 24.34
CA GLY A 244 -10.90 29.87 24.38
C GLY A 244 -11.52 29.79 25.77
N GLY A 245 -10.69 29.72 26.80
CA GLY A 245 -11.08 29.67 28.21
C GLY A 245 -11.57 28.29 28.67
N PRO A 246 -11.72 28.10 29.98
CA PRO A 246 -12.27 26.86 30.54
C PRO A 246 -13.75 26.64 30.11
N PRO A 247 -14.19 25.37 30.01
CA PRO A 247 -13.42 24.17 30.29
C PRO A 247 -12.44 23.82 29.15
N VAL A 248 -11.23 23.38 29.50
CA VAL A 248 -10.25 22.87 28.54
C VAL A 248 -9.88 21.44 28.89
N THR A 249 -9.79 20.58 27.87
CA THR A 249 -9.34 19.20 28.04
C THR A 249 -7.87 19.08 27.68
N VAL A 250 -7.09 18.43 28.55
CA VAL A 250 -5.70 18.07 28.32
C VAL A 250 -5.63 16.56 28.20
N VAL A 251 -5.06 16.07 27.11
CA VAL A 251 -4.96 14.63 26.84
C VAL A 251 -3.49 14.24 26.71
N LEU A 252 -3.08 13.17 27.36
CA LEU A 252 -1.82 12.51 27.05
C LEU A 252 -2.05 11.43 26.01
N LEU A 253 -1.23 11.48 24.96
CA LEU A 253 -1.18 10.47 23.93
C LEU A 253 0.15 9.72 24.02
N ASP A 254 0.11 8.40 23.84
CA ASP A 254 1.33 7.60 23.68
C ASP A 254 1.91 7.69 22.25
N GLU A 255 2.98 6.93 21.98
CA GLU A 255 3.63 6.84 20.65
C GLU A 255 2.70 6.33 19.54
N ASN A 256 1.61 5.65 19.88
CA ASN A 256 0.59 5.16 18.94
C ASN A 256 -0.62 6.11 18.85
N LEU A 257 -0.56 7.27 19.51
CA LEU A 257 -1.63 8.24 19.66
C LEU A 257 -2.85 7.70 20.43
N ASP A 258 -2.67 6.66 21.24
CA ASP A 258 -3.70 6.17 22.13
C ASP A 258 -3.76 7.06 23.39
N GLU A 259 -4.98 7.40 23.80
CA GLU A 259 -5.23 8.20 24.99
C GLU A 259 -4.89 7.39 26.24
N GLN A 260 -3.99 7.96 27.06
CA GLN A 260 -3.56 7.36 28.32
C GLN A 260 -4.21 8.04 29.52
N ILE A 261 -4.30 9.37 29.48
CA ILE A 261 -4.85 10.19 30.56
C ILE A 261 -5.61 11.37 29.95
N ARG A 262 -6.76 11.67 30.54
CA ARG A 262 -7.57 12.84 30.23
C ARG A 262 -7.77 13.67 31.47
N CYS A 263 -7.34 14.92 31.43
CA CYS A 263 -7.59 15.91 32.46
C CYS A 263 -8.50 17.01 31.95
N ILE A 264 -9.41 17.47 32.80
CA ILE A 264 -10.33 18.57 32.49
C ILE A 264 -10.03 19.71 33.46
N LEU A 265 -9.67 20.87 32.90
CA LEU A 265 -9.58 22.14 33.62
C LEU A 265 -10.92 22.87 33.49
N ALA A 266 -11.76 22.79 34.52
CA ALA A 266 -12.98 23.56 34.64
C ALA A 266 -12.89 24.46 35.89
N ASP A 267 -13.71 24.22 36.92
CA ASP A 267 -13.58 24.88 38.23
C ASP A 267 -12.46 24.25 39.09
N ASN A 268 -12.11 22.99 38.82
CA ASN A 268 -11.01 22.25 39.44
C ASN A 268 -10.33 21.37 38.36
N TRP A 269 -9.10 20.93 38.63
CA TRP A 269 -8.37 19.98 37.79
C TRP A 269 -8.80 18.54 38.09
N HIS A 270 -9.45 17.86 37.14
CA HIS A 270 -9.90 16.48 37.29
C HIS A 270 -9.32 15.59 36.21
N CYS A 271 -8.54 14.57 36.60
CA CYS A 271 -7.96 13.59 35.69
C CYS A 271 -8.63 12.23 35.80
N SER A 272 -8.87 11.59 34.67
CA SER A 272 -9.24 10.18 34.54
C SER A 272 -8.24 9.45 33.66
N PRO A 273 -7.87 8.21 34.00
CA PRO A 273 -7.26 7.31 33.03
C PRO A 273 -8.26 6.96 31.91
#